data_AF-H0GXA4-F1
#
_entry.id   AF-H0GXA4-F1
#
_cell.length_a   1.000
_cell.length_b   1.000
_cell.length_c   1.000
_cell.angle_alpha   90.00
_cell.angle_beta   90.00
_cell.angle_gamma   90.00
#
_symmetry.space_group_name_H-M   'P 1'
#
loop_
_entity.id
_entity.type
_entity.pdbx_description
1 polymer ?
#
loop_
_entity_poly.entity_id
_entity_poly.type
_entity_poly.pdbx_seq_one_letter_code
_entity_poly.pdbx_strand_id
1 'polypeptide(L)'
;MGRPVVAKTLAQRFYSANVSKDQVSQRVVDVIKAFDKNSPNIANKQISSDTQFHKDLGLDSLDTVELLVAIEEEFDIEIPDKVADDLRSVGETVDYIASNPDAN
;
A
#
# COMPACT_ATOMS: atom_id res chain seq x y z
N MET A 1 -48.80 -7.29 18.08
CA MET A 1 -48.43 -6.63 16.81
C MET A 1 -47.73 -5.34 17.18
N GLY A 2 -46.43 -5.34 17.46
CA GLY A 2 -45.35 -5.17 16.49
C GLY A 2 -44.58 -3.91 16.94
N ARG A 3 -43.52 -4.08 17.73
CA ARG A 3 -42.73 -2.98 18.30
C ARG A 3 -42.07 -2.21 17.14
N PRO A 4 -42.08 -0.86 17.11
CA PRO A 4 -41.34 -0.13 16.10
C PRO A 4 -39.84 -0.40 16.31
N VAL A 5 -39.19 -0.78 15.22
CA VAL A 5 -37.76 -1.11 15.14
C VAL A 5 -36.97 0.13 15.57
N VAL A 6 -36.17 -0.03 16.62
CA VAL A 6 -35.19 0.96 17.07
C VAL A 6 -34.28 1.28 15.88
N ALA A 7 -34.28 2.54 15.45
CA ALA A 7 -33.32 3.06 14.49
C ALA A 7 -31.91 2.73 15.00
N LYS A 8 -31.19 1.86 14.28
CA LYS A 8 -29.75 1.68 14.47
C LYS A 8 -29.05 2.92 13.90
N THR A 9 -29.14 4.01 14.64
CA THR A 9 -28.21 5.13 14.55
C THR A 9 -26.89 4.63 15.14
N LEU A 10 -26.08 3.95 14.33
CA LEU A 10 -24.69 3.69 14.67
C LEU A 10 -23.86 4.57 13.77
N ALA A 11 -23.51 5.74 14.33
CA ALA A 11 -22.31 6.52 14.08
C ALA A 11 -21.88 6.57 12.59
N GLN A 12 -21.99 7.69 11.88
CA GLN A 12 -21.04 8.80 12.08
C GLN A 12 -19.72 8.36 12.74
N ARG A 13 -19.08 7.35 12.18
CA ARG A 13 -17.62 7.31 12.07
C ARG A 13 -17.42 7.83 10.65
N PHE A 14 -17.30 9.14 10.46
CA PHE A 14 -15.97 9.70 10.29
C PHE A 14 -14.98 8.61 9.82
N TYR A 15 -15.09 8.17 8.57
CA TYR A 15 -13.87 7.85 7.80
C TYR A 15 -13.13 9.19 7.64
N SER A 16 -12.65 9.71 8.77
CA SER A 16 -11.74 10.82 8.79
C SER A 16 -10.38 10.19 8.61
N ALA A 17 -10.03 9.90 7.37
CA ALA A 17 -8.65 9.82 6.98
C ALA A 17 -8.64 10.05 5.48
N ASN A 18 -8.49 11.31 5.06
CA ASN A 18 -7.64 11.54 3.90
C ASN A 18 -6.29 10.95 4.31
N VAL A 19 -6.05 9.66 4.05
CA VAL A 19 -4.72 9.08 4.19
C VAL A 19 -3.87 9.93 3.27
N SER A 20 -3.11 10.83 3.88
CA SER A 20 -2.36 11.82 3.12
C SER A 20 -1.31 11.02 2.35
N LYS A 21 -1.02 11.40 1.10
CA LYS A 21 -0.02 10.71 0.26
C LYS A 21 1.29 10.43 1.02
N ASP A 22 1.64 11.33 1.95
CA ASP A 22 2.75 11.17 2.89
C ASP A 22 2.64 9.90 3.77
N GLN A 23 1.48 9.64 4.39
CA GLN A 23 1.27 8.44 5.20
C GLN A 23 1.30 7.16 4.37
N VAL A 24 0.69 7.17 3.18
CA VAL A 24 0.78 6.04 2.24
C VAL A 24 2.24 5.79 1.88
N SER A 25 2.98 6.86 1.55
CA SER A 25 4.39 6.74 1.19
C SER A 25 5.24 6.16 2.31
N GLN A 26 5.01 6.57 3.56
CA GLN A 26 5.73 6.03 4.71
C GLN A 26 5.44 4.55 4.91
N ARG A 27 4.16 4.15 4.87
CA ARG A 27 3.76 2.74 5.03
C ARG A 27 4.32 1.86 3.91
N VAL A 28 4.25 2.29 2.65
CA VAL A 28 4.86 1.56 1.52
C VAL A 28 6.37 1.40 1.73
N VAL A 29 7.06 2.47 2.13
CA VAL A 29 8.50 2.42 2.43
C VAL A 29 8.79 1.43 3.56
N ASP A 30 7.96 1.40 4.60
CA ASP A 30 8.10 0.47 5.72
C ASP A 30 7.87 -0.98 5.28
N VAL A 31 6.88 -1.26 4.43
CA VAL A 31 6.66 -2.58 3.84
C VAL A 31 7.87 -3.01 3.01
N ILE A 32 8.41 -2.14 2.15
CA ILE A 32 9.60 -2.43 1.35
C ILE A 32 10.80 -2.77 2.24
N LYS A 33 11.01 -2.01 3.32
CA LYS A 33 12.09 -2.28 4.29
C LYS A 33 11.86 -3.57 5.07
N ALA A 34 10.60 -3.94 5.34
CA ALA A 34 10.23 -5.15 6.05
C ALA A 34 10.24 -6.40 5.16
N PHE A 35 10.02 -6.24 3.87
CA PHE A 35 10.01 -7.29 2.85
C PHE A 35 11.40 -7.92 2.72
N ASP A 36 12.44 -7.09 2.64
CA ASP A 36 13.81 -7.59 2.52
C ASP A 36 14.47 -7.88 3.88
N LYS A 37 14.05 -8.99 4.51
CA LYS A 37 14.66 -9.51 5.74
C LYS A 37 16.06 -10.09 5.52
N ASN A 38 16.49 -10.28 4.28
CA ASN A 38 17.72 -11.02 3.94
C ASN A 38 18.83 -10.14 3.32
N SER A 39 18.53 -8.90 2.92
CA SER A 39 19.46 -7.92 2.37
C SER A 39 19.45 -6.65 3.23
N PRO A 40 20.35 -6.51 4.21
CA PRO A 40 20.48 -5.31 5.04
C PRO A 40 20.85 -4.02 4.25
N ASN A 41 21.02 -4.11 2.93
CA ASN A 41 21.32 -2.98 2.05
C ASN A 41 20.10 -2.11 1.74
N ILE A 42 18.88 -2.65 1.78
CA ILE A 42 17.66 -1.89 1.43
C ILE A 42 17.17 -1.04 2.61
N ALA A 43 17.32 -1.53 3.84
CA ALA A 43 16.90 -0.81 5.06
C ALA A 43 17.57 0.57 5.22
N ASN A 44 18.81 0.72 4.75
CA ASN A 44 19.57 1.97 4.79
C ASN A 44 19.53 2.76 3.49
N LYS A 45 18.85 2.25 2.45
CA LYS A 45 18.74 2.94 1.17
C LYS A 45 17.72 4.06 1.29
N GLN A 46 18.02 5.20 0.69
CA GLN A 46 17.05 6.27 0.58
C GLN A 46 16.00 5.85 -0.45
N ILE A 47 14.82 5.45 0.03
CA ILE A 47 13.67 5.16 -0.80
C ILE A 47 12.92 6.48 -1.02
N SER A 48 12.72 6.82 -2.28
CA SER A 48 11.96 7.98 -2.73
C SER A 48 10.92 7.55 -3.75
N SER A 49 10.02 8.45 -4.12
CA SER A 49 8.98 8.17 -5.12
C SER A 49 9.56 7.73 -6.47
N ASP A 50 10.76 8.20 -6.81
CA ASP A 50 11.44 7.85 -8.08
C ASP A 50 12.18 6.49 -8.01
N THR A 51 12.27 5.88 -6.83
CA THR A 51 12.99 4.61 -6.64
C THR A 51 12.32 3.50 -7.42
N GLN A 52 13.10 2.85 -8.29
CA GLN A 52 12.65 1.74 -9.13
C GLN A 52 12.91 0.40 -8.44
N PHE A 53 11.92 -0.51 -8.42
CA PHE A 53 12.04 -1.81 -7.76
C PHE A 53 13.20 -2.64 -8.33
N HIS A 54 13.27 -2.77 -9.66
CA HIS A 54 14.34 -3.53 -10.31
C HIS A 54 15.69 -2.82 -10.33
N LYS A 55 15.72 -1.50 -10.61
CA LYS A 55 17.00 -0.80 -10.84
C LYS A 55 17.66 -0.31 -9.56
N ASP A 56 16.86 0.18 -8.61
CA ASP A 56 17.39 0.78 -7.38
C ASP A 56 17.40 -0.19 -6.21
N LEU A 57 16.35 -1.00 -6.07
CA LEU A 57 16.27 -1.99 -4.99
C LEU A 57 16.88 -3.33 -5.40
N GLY A 58 17.05 -3.57 -6.71
CA GLY A 58 17.63 -4.83 -7.20
C GLY A 58 16.70 -6.02 -7.00
N LEU A 59 15.39 -5.79 -6.88
CA LEU A 59 14.40 -6.84 -6.76
C LEU A 59 14.24 -7.54 -8.10
N ASP A 60 14.15 -8.87 -8.10
CA ASP A 60 13.81 -9.63 -9.30
C ASP A 60 12.30 -9.59 -9.56
N SER A 61 11.85 -10.05 -10.73
CA SER A 61 10.42 -10.06 -11.10
C SER A 61 9.54 -10.84 -10.12
N LEU A 62 10.09 -11.88 -9.49
CA LEU A 62 9.38 -12.65 -8.46
C LEU A 62 9.27 -11.85 -7.15
N ASP A 63 10.36 -11.20 -6.74
CA ASP A 63 10.40 -10.39 -5.52
C ASP A 63 9.46 -9.18 -5.63
N THR A 64 9.36 -8.55 -6.80
CA THR A 64 8.40 -7.45 -7.04
C THR A 64 6.96 -7.93 -6.86
N VAL A 65 6.60 -9.13 -7.35
CA VAL A 65 5.25 -9.69 -7.18
C VAL A 65 4.96 -9.96 -5.71
N GLU A 66 5.90 -10.58 -4.98
CA GLU A 66 5.73 -10.83 -3.54
C GLU A 66 5.64 -9.54 -2.72
N LEU A 67 6.41 -8.51 -3.07
CA LEU A 67 6.33 -7.18 -2.44
C LEU A 67 4.96 -6.55 -2.67
N LEU A 68 4.42 -6.63 -3.88
CA LEU A 68 3.09 -6.09 -4.19
C LEU A 68 2.00 -6.80 -3.40
N VAL A 69 2.08 -8.13 -3.24
CA VAL A 69 1.15 -8.89 -2.38
C VAL A 69 1.25 -8.45 -0.92
N ALA A 70 2.46 -8.19 -0.40
CA ALA A 70 2.61 -7.65 0.96
C ALA A 70 1.99 -6.25 1.12
N ILE A 71 2.06 -5.43 0.06
CA ILE A 71 1.41 -4.11 0.02
C ILE A 71 -0.11 -4.25 -0.06
N GLU A 72 -0.63 -5.18 -0.86
CA GLU A 72 -2.06 -5.51 -0.92
C GLU A 72 -2.61 -5.87 0.46
N GLU A 73 -1.92 -6.77 1.18
CA GLU A 73 -2.29 -7.20 2.53
C GLU A 73 -2.20 -6.05 3.55
N GLU A 74 -1.20 -5.17 3.46
CA GLU A 74 -1.01 -4.05 4.40
C GLU A 74 -2.11 -2.99 4.27
N PHE A 75 -2.58 -2.73 3.05
CA PHE A 75 -3.59 -1.71 2.77
C PHE A 75 -5.01 -2.26 2.58
N ASP A 76 -5.18 -3.59 2.64
CA ASP A 76 -6.44 -4.31 2.38
C ASP A 76 -7.02 -3.97 1.00
N ILE A 77 -6.14 -3.92 -0.01
CA ILE A 77 -6.49 -3.61 -1.41
C ILE A 77 -6.21 -4.79 -2.35
N GLU A 78 -6.74 -4.73 -3.56
CA GLU A 78 -6.50 -5.71 -4.61
C GLU A 78 -5.89 -5.01 -5.82
N ILE A 79 -4.63 -5.32 -6.16
CA ILE A 79 -3.93 -4.76 -7.32
C ILE A 79 -4.05 -5.79 -8.46
N PRO A 80 -4.82 -5.52 -9.52
CA PRO A 80 -4.92 -6.46 -10.62
C PRO A 80 -3.57 -6.64 -11.32
N ASP A 81 -3.25 -7.86 -11.76
CA ASP A 81 -1.96 -8.21 -12.40
C ASP A 81 -1.51 -7.21 -13.47
N LYS A 82 -2.45 -6.69 -14.28
CA LYS A 82 -2.15 -5.70 -15.32
C LYS A 82 -1.57 -4.39 -14.77
N VAL A 83 -2.05 -3.97 -13.61
CA VAL A 83 -1.54 -2.78 -12.93
C VAL A 83 -0.23 -3.12 -12.22
N ALA A 84 -0.16 -4.27 -11.54
CA ALA A 84 1.06 -4.75 -10.89
C ALA A 84 2.27 -4.79 -11.85
N ASP A 85 2.08 -5.23 -13.10
CA ASP A 85 3.12 -5.25 -14.14
C ASP A 85 3.58 -3.85 -14.59
N ASP A 86 2.69 -2.85 -14.47
CA ASP A 86 2.96 -1.46 -14.79
C ASP A 86 3.61 -0.69 -13.62
N LEU A 87 3.44 -1.14 -12.38
CA LEU A 87 4.03 -0.54 -11.18
C LEU A 87 5.53 -0.85 -11.10
N ARG A 88 6.37 0.07 -11.58
CA ARG A 88 7.84 -0.12 -11.61
C ARG A 88 8.58 0.67 -10.53
N SER A 89 7.94 1.70 -10.00
CA SER A 89 8.50 2.58 -8.98
C SER A 89 7.61 2.70 -7.74
N VAL A 90 8.25 3.06 -6.62
CA VAL A 90 7.56 3.28 -5.34
C VAL A 90 6.52 4.39 -5.45
N GLY A 91 6.81 5.45 -6.20
CA GLY A 91 5.89 6.56 -6.41
C GLY A 91 4.61 6.14 -7.12
N GLU A 92 4.73 5.32 -8.16
CA GLU A 92 3.56 4.78 -8.88
C GLU A 92 2.68 3.95 -7.95
N THR A 93 3.28 3.08 -7.13
CA THR A 93 2.55 2.28 -6.15
C THR A 93 1.86 3.15 -5.10
N VAL A 94 2.55 4.16 -4.57
CA VAL A 94 1.98 5.12 -3.61
C VAL A 94 0.84 5.92 -4.22
N ASP A 95 0.99 6.41 -5.46
CA ASP A 95 -0.07 7.13 -6.17
C ASP A 95 -1.28 6.23 -6.45
N TYR A 96 -1.05 4.96 -6.76
CA TYR A 96 -2.12 3.98 -6.95
C TYR A 96 -2.90 3.74 -5.66
N ILE A 97 -2.22 3.49 -4.54
CA ILE A 97 -2.84 3.26 -3.23
C ILE A 97 -3.55 4.54 -2.75
N ALA A 98 -2.92 5.70 -2.88
CA ALA A 98 -3.52 6.98 -2.48
C ALA A 98 -4.75 7.35 -3.32
N SER A 99 -4.85 6.82 -4.54
CA SER A 99 -6.02 6.99 -5.41
C SER A 99 -7.15 5.99 -5.09
N ASN A 100 -6.89 4.96 -4.28
CA ASN A 100 -7.89 3.99 -3.85
C ASN A 100 -8.54 4.44 -2.52
N PRO A 101 -9.82 4.86 -2.52
CA PRO A 101 -10.50 5.37 -1.33
C PRO A 101 -10.79 4.31 -0.26
N ASP A 102 -10.61 3.03 -0.59
CA ASP A 102 -10.81 1.89 0.31
C ASP A 102 -9.52 1.48 1.07
N ALA A 103 -8.36 2.09 0.77
CA ALA A 103 -7.12 1.83 1.49
C ALA A 103 -7.21 2.36 2.94
N ASN A 104 -7.15 1.45 3.91
CA ASN A 104 -7.43 1.71 5.34
C ASN A 104 -6.18 1.95 6.21
#